data_AF-A0A3B9KZJ3-F1
#
_entry.id   AF-A0A3B9KZJ3-F1
#
_cell.length_a   1.000
_cell.length_b   1.000
_cell.length_c   1.000
_cell.angle_alpha   90.00
_cell.angle_beta   90.00
_cell.angle_gamma   90.00
#
_symmetry.space_group_name_H-M   'P 1'
#
loop_
_entity.id
_entity.type
_entity.pdbx_description
1 polymer ?
#
loop_
_entity_poly.entity_id
_entity_poly.type
_entity_poly.pdbx_seq_one_letter_code
_entity_poly.pdbx_strand_id
1 'polypeptide(L)' 'MITLHHLEKSQSIRILWLLEELGVPYEVKLYDRDPNTRLAPAE' A
#
# COMPACT_ATOMS: atom_id res chain seq x y z
N MET A 1 5.52 -9.78 -11.40
CA MET A 1 4.43 -9.93 -10.40
C MET A 1 4.24 -8.57 -9.76
N ILE A 2 3.01 -8.05 -9.69
CA ILE A 2 2.74 -6.71 -9.17
C ILE A 2 2.61 -6.78 -7.64
N THR A 3 3.34 -5.92 -6.93
CA THR A 3 3.19 -5.76 -5.47
C THR A 3 2.76 -4.32 -5.17
N LEU A 4 1.61 -4.16 -4.54
CA LEU A 4 1.10 -2.88 -4.06
C LEU A 4 1.59 -2.64 -2.63
N HIS A 5 2.47 -1.65 -2.48
CA HIS A 5 2.92 -1.18 -1.17
C HIS A 5 1.94 -0.15 -0.61
N HIS A 6 1.32 -0.45 0.52
CA HIS A 6 0.35 0.43 1.19
C HIS A 6 0.83 0.83 2.58
N LEU A 7 1.07 2.13 2.75
CA LEU A 7 1.37 2.73 4.05
C LEU A 7 0.08 3.19 4.73
N GLU A 8 -0.02 3.02 6.05
CA GLU A 8 -1.15 3.47 6.85
C GLU A 8 -1.54 4.92 6.51
N LYS A 9 -2.84 5.15 6.28
CA LYS A 9 -3.42 6.46 5.89
C LYS A 9 -2.81 7.06 4.61
N SER A 10 -2.29 6.23 3.70
CA SER A 10 -1.80 6.69 2.39
C SER A 10 -2.89 6.71 1.32
N GLN A 11 -2.60 7.41 0.21
CA GLN A 11 -3.51 7.49 -0.94
C GLN A 11 -3.38 6.30 -1.90
N SER A 12 -2.52 5.30 -1.60
CA SER A 12 -2.34 4.14 -2.48
C SER A 12 -3.56 3.22 -2.55
N ILE A 13 -4.57 3.44 -1.70
CA ILE A 13 -5.90 2.82 -1.83
C ILE A 13 -6.53 3.06 -3.21
N ARG A 14 -6.21 4.17 -3.89
CA ARG A 14 -6.68 4.42 -5.27
C ARG A 14 -6.11 3.43 -6.27
N ILE A 15 -4.89 2.98 -6.04
CA ILE A 15 -4.24 1.97 -6.89
C ILE A 15 -4.84 0.60 -6.64
N LEU A 16 -5.25 0.28 -5.40
CA LEU A 16 -6.00 -0.93 -5.11
C LEU A 16 -7.25 -1.03 -6.00
N TRP A 17 -8.07 0.03 -6.03
CA TRP A 17 -9.27 0.08 -6.87
C TRP A 17 -8.96 -0.07 -8.36
N LEU A 18 -7.88 0.52 -8.84
CA LEU A 18 -7.46 0.37 -10.23
C LEU A 18 -7.04 -1.08 -10.56
N LEU A 19 -6.30 -1.74 -9.65
CA LEU A 19 -5.87 -3.12 -9.85
C LEU A 19 -7.07 -4.09 -9.85
N GLU A 20 -8.04 -3.85 -8.98
CA GLU A 20 -9.32 -4.56 -8.97
C GLU A 20 -10.08 -4.37 -10.30
N GLU A 21 -10.23 -3.13 -10.77
CA GLU A 21 -10.93 -2.82 -12.04
C GLU A 21 -10.25 -3.47 -13.26
N LEU A 22 -8.92 -3.53 -13.25
CA LEU A 22 -8.14 -4.16 -14.33
C LEU A 22 -8.16 -5.70 -14.28
N GLY A 23 -8.61 -6.30 -13.19
CA GLY A 23 -8.68 -7.76 -13.03
C GLY A 23 -7.31 -8.45 -13.11
N VAL A 24 -6.23 -7.75 -12.74
CA VAL A 24 -4.87 -8.28 -12.81
C VAL A 24 -4.44 -8.87 -11.46
N PRO A 25 -3.60 -9.93 -11.44
CA PRO A 25 -3.10 -10.48 -10.20
C PRO A 25 -2.07 -9.54 -9.55
N TYR A 26 -2.23 -9.30 -8.25
CA TYR A 26 -1.29 -8.52 -7.46
C TYR A 26 -1.25 -9.01 -6.00
N GLU A 27 -0.19 -8.65 -5.30
CA GLU A 27 -0.04 -8.85 -3.86
C GLU A 27 -0.04 -7.51 -3.14
N VAL A 28 -0.54 -7.46 -1.89
CA VAL A 28 -0.50 -6.25 -1.07
C VAL A 28 0.49 -6.41 0.06
N LYS A 29 1.42 -5.46 0.18
CA LYS A 29 2.31 -5.33 1.35
C LYS A 29 1.90 -4.10 2.16
N LEU A 30 1.46 -4.35 3.39
CA LEU A 30 1.02 -3.33 4.33
C LEU A 30 2.20 -2.83 5.18
N TYR A 31 2.20 -1.54 5.46
CA TYR A 31 3.17 -0.87 6.32
C TYR A 31 2.45 0.03 7.31
N ASP A 32 2.78 -0.12 8.59
CA ASP A 32 2.32 0.81 9.62
C ASP A 32 3.28 2.00 9.71
N ARG A 33 2.75 3.17 10.06
CA ARG A 33 3.60 4.33 10.36
C ARG A 33 4.18 4.21 11.76
N ASP A 34 5.37 4.77 11.94
CA ASP A 34 5.93 4.95 13.27
C ASP A 34 4.95 5.78 14.13
N PRO A 35 4.59 5.30 15.34
CA PRO A 35 3.52 5.93 16.12
C PRO A 35 3.88 7.33 16.64
N ASN A 36 5.17 7.65 16.76
CA ASN A 36 5.65 8.91 17.32
C ASN A 36 5.93 9.94 16.23
N THR A 37 6.64 9.53 15.19
CA THR A 37 7.14 10.38 14.10
C THR A 37 6.21 10.39 12.90
N ARG A 38 5.29 9.41 12.81
CA ARG A 38 4.39 9.19 11.67
C ARG A 38 5.13 8.91 10.37
N LEU A 39 6.43 8.64 10.42
CA LEU A 39 7.23 8.30 9.25
C LEU A 39 6.95 6.85 8.81
N ALA A 40 7.37 6.53 7.59
CA ALA A 40 7.40 5.15 7.14
C ALA A 40 8.42 4.33 7.96
N PRO A 41 8.24 3.01 8.10
CA PRO A 41 9.21 2.16 8.77
C PRO A 41 10.54 2.15 7.99
N ALA A 42 11.64 1.95 8.71
CA ALA A 42 12.93 1.68 8.09
C ALA A 42 12.91 0.23 7.57
N GLU A 43 12.69 0.08 6.27
CA GLU A 43 12.61 -1.14 5.43
C GLU A 43 12.22 -2.49 6.05
#